data_AF-A0AA41BJM4-F1
#
_entry.id   AF-A0AA41BJM4-F1
#
_cell.length_a   1.000
_cell.length_b   1.000
_cell.length_c   1.000
_cell.angle_alpha   90.00
_cell.angle_beta   90.00
_cell.angle_gamma   90.00
#
_symmetry.space_group_name_H-M   'P 1'
#
loop_
_entity.id
_entity.type
_entity.pdbx_description
1 polymer ?
#
loop_
_entity_poly.entity_id
_entity_poly.type
_entity_poly.pdbx_seq_one_letter_code
_entity_poly.pdbx_strand_id
1 'polypeptide(L)'
;MNFKRSKNHFPEQILAISYDEIQNSLGREFSILSSWCKKEYGKFTQFLNSGNLKKAKETWKEIFISRKDDFIKVLKAGKKDTKAEEFVGDSFSLATLLKDYEIAETMSFLKDYNCINSNIFFQKARYYGATDHKEEMLNSIRDCLIMGLSKNRFLQDKDFQHFIQDSNFIQTLEKYHTINNEVQKAIETIDIQTFENILSSIPSFLSMQILTPKGFGAFVPQAAAWYLCQKSDSQSIDMMRKIIQRTPNVIIGECLVNLASENEYLEPFSFILECGANPNTQDKEGYTALGRAKGNGCGQIIAYLTKSDKELSPKLVKAIEEGIQKFSIEHGNKPVAIFAIEDGILSFGLKGEDPNNSGSWKYQGFYELPEEAFDLDVYEAGEINPDSFNQILDNLNQKGIFNKLNKTENFKYLFLRHIH
;
A
#
# COMPACT_ATOMS: atom_id res chain seq x y z
N MET A 1 -18.03 23.58 38.45
CA MET A 1 -17.22 23.02 37.36
C MET A 1 -17.12 21.52 37.51
N ASN A 2 -17.08 20.81 36.38
CA ASN A 2 -16.95 19.36 36.18
C ASN A 2 -18.23 18.53 36.33
N PHE A 3 -18.90 18.36 35.20
CA PHE A 3 -19.82 17.26 34.94
C PHE A 3 -19.08 15.91 35.01
N LYS A 4 -19.40 15.12 36.03
CA LYS A 4 -19.32 13.66 35.95
C LYS A 4 -20.53 13.18 35.16
N ARG A 5 -20.34 12.30 34.16
CA ARG A 5 -21.41 11.45 33.64
C ARG A 5 -21.05 9.98 33.81
N SER A 6 -22.05 9.26 34.30
CA SER A 6 -22.08 7.87 34.70
C SER A 6 -22.12 6.90 33.51
N LYS A 7 -21.75 5.65 33.82
CA LYS A 7 -21.86 4.44 33.00
C LYS A 7 -23.32 4.13 32.61
N ASN A 8 -23.44 3.31 31.54
CA ASN A 8 -24.60 2.62 30.94
C ASN A 8 -25.29 3.45 29.84
N HIS A 9 -25.48 3.02 28.60
CA HIS A 9 -25.67 1.70 27.98
C HIS A 9 -24.95 1.67 26.61
N PHE A 10 -24.17 0.64 26.32
CA PHE A 10 -24.05 0.18 24.94
C PHE A 10 -25.28 -0.69 24.65
N PRO A 11 -26.04 -0.46 23.56
CA PRO A 11 -27.05 -1.41 23.16
C PRO A 11 -26.37 -2.67 22.61
N GLU A 12 -26.40 -3.76 23.39
CA GLU A 12 -26.37 -5.10 22.83
C GLU A 12 -27.66 -5.31 22.03
N GLN A 13 -27.57 -5.14 20.72
CA GLN A 13 -28.24 -5.91 19.67
C GLN A 13 -28.05 -5.20 18.33
N ILE A 14 -26.86 -5.35 17.75
CA ILE A 14 -26.80 -5.65 16.32
C ILE A 14 -26.16 -7.04 16.26
N LEU A 15 -26.92 -7.96 15.67
CA LEU A 15 -26.54 -9.33 15.37
C LEU A 15 -25.04 -9.42 15.04
N ALA A 16 -24.38 -10.40 15.63
CA ALA A 16 -23.09 -10.87 15.19
C ALA A 16 -23.20 -11.27 13.71
N ILE A 17 -22.94 -10.29 12.85
CA ILE A 17 -22.42 -10.52 11.52
C ILE A 17 -20.92 -10.37 11.74
N SER A 18 -20.20 -11.49 11.73
CA SER A 18 -18.74 -11.45 11.89
C SER A 18 -18.17 -10.48 10.85
N TYR A 19 -17.02 -9.85 11.14
CA TYR A 19 -16.33 -9.02 10.15
C TYR A 19 -16.11 -9.79 8.83
N ASP A 20 -15.93 -11.10 8.92
CA ASP A 20 -15.92 -12.03 7.78
C ASP A 20 -17.27 -12.13 7.08
N GLU A 21 -18.41 -12.12 7.76
CA GLU A 21 -19.74 -12.10 7.12
C GLU A 21 -20.06 -10.75 6.45
N ILE A 22 -19.53 -9.61 6.95
CA ILE A 22 -19.60 -8.31 6.27
C ILE A 22 -18.69 -8.29 5.02
N GLN A 23 -17.45 -8.75 5.14
CA GLN A 23 -16.54 -8.96 4.00
C GLN A 23 -17.10 -9.97 2.99
N ASN A 24 -17.74 -11.04 3.45
CA ASN A 24 -18.32 -12.08 2.62
C ASN A 24 -19.64 -11.63 1.97
N SER A 25 -20.41 -10.72 2.59
CA SER A 25 -21.63 -10.16 1.98
C SER A 25 -21.29 -9.10 0.94
N LEU A 26 -20.39 -8.15 1.26
CA LEU A 26 -19.84 -7.18 0.29
C LEU A 26 -19.08 -7.89 -0.84
N GLY A 27 -18.33 -8.95 -0.50
CA GLY A 27 -17.62 -9.79 -1.46
C GLY A 27 -18.54 -10.60 -2.37
N ARG A 28 -19.63 -11.17 -1.83
CA ARG A 28 -20.65 -11.87 -2.62
C ARG A 28 -21.43 -10.90 -3.51
N GLU A 29 -21.87 -9.76 -2.99
CA GLU A 29 -22.55 -8.73 -3.78
C GLU A 29 -21.65 -8.25 -4.91
N PHE A 30 -20.38 -7.90 -4.62
CA PHE A 30 -19.42 -7.53 -5.66
C PHE A 30 -19.21 -8.65 -6.69
N SER A 31 -19.05 -9.89 -6.26
CA SER A 31 -18.83 -11.03 -7.17
C SER A 31 -20.02 -11.20 -8.13
N ILE A 32 -21.24 -11.07 -7.62
CA ILE A 32 -22.47 -11.12 -8.41
C ILE A 32 -22.50 -9.96 -9.41
N LEU A 33 -22.24 -8.73 -8.95
CA LEU A 33 -22.24 -7.54 -9.80
C LEU A 33 -21.13 -7.58 -10.85
N SER A 34 -19.92 -8.02 -10.51
CA SER A 34 -18.80 -8.19 -11.44
C SER A 34 -19.10 -9.26 -12.49
N SER A 35 -19.65 -10.41 -12.09
CA SER A 35 -20.04 -11.46 -13.02
C SER A 35 -21.13 -10.99 -13.98
N TRP A 36 -22.10 -10.23 -13.46
CA TRP A 36 -23.10 -9.55 -14.29
C TRP A 36 -22.45 -8.55 -15.26
N CYS A 37 -21.59 -7.63 -14.80
CA CYS A 37 -20.88 -6.69 -15.64
C CYS A 37 -20.11 -7.39 -16.76
N LYS A 38 -19.38 -8.47 -16.46
CA LYS A 38 -18.64 -9.27 -17.45
C LYS A 38 -19.55 -9.85 -18.51
N LYS A 39 -20.67 -10.44 -18.10
CA LYS A 39 -21.66 -11.02 -19.03
C LYS A 39 -22.26 -9.95 -19.94
N GLU A 40 -22.68 -8.84 -19.37
CA GLU A 40 -23.32 -7.75 -20.11
C GLU A 40 -22.34 -7.02 -21.04
N TYR A 41 -21.12 -6.75 -20.56
CA TYR A 41 -20.02 -6.25 -21.38
C TYR A 41 -19.72 -7.17 -22.57
N GLY A 42 -19.78 -8.50 -22.39
CA GLY A 42 -19.64 -9.46 -23.48
C GLY A 42 -20.69 -9.30 -24.58
N LYS A 43 -21.96 -9.05 -24.22
CA LYS A 43 -23.02 -8.78 -25.20
C LYS A 43 -22.81 -7.45 -25.92
N PHE A 44 -22.49 -6.41 -25.15
CA PHE A 44 -22.25 -5.07 -25.68
C PHE A 44 -21.10 -5.08 -26.70
N THR A 45 -19.96 -5.65 -26.33
CA THR A 45 -18.76 -5.73 -27.21
C THR A 45 -18.98 -6.60 -28.43
N GLN A 46 -19.78 -7.67 -28.34
CA GLN A 46 -20.17 -8.46 -29.50
C GLN A 46 -20.90 -7.60 -30.56
N PHE A 47 -21.84 -6.74 -30.15
CA PHE A 47 -22.53 -5.84 -31.08
C PHE A 47 -21.64 -4.71 -31.58
N LEU A 48 -20.79 -4.14 -30.70
CA LEU A 48 -19.83 -3.11 -31.07
C LEU A 48 -18.86 -3.61 -32.15
N ASN A 49 -18.25 -4.78 -31.92
CA ASN A 49 -17.24 -5.37 -32.82
C ASN A 49 -17.83 -5.87 -34.14
N SER A 50 -19.11 -6.26 -34.17
CA SER A 50 -19.81 -6.62 -35.41
C SER A 50 -20.27 -5.41 -36.22
N GLY A 51 -20.08 -4.18 -35.72
CA GLY A 51 -20.53 -2.95 -36.36
C GLY A 51 -22.04 -2.72 -36.26
N ASN A 52 -22.78 -3.53 -35.48
CA ASN A 52 -24.21 -3.32 -35.25
C ASN A 52 -24.42 -2.23 -34.18
N LEU A 53 -24.11 -0.98 -34.54
CA LEU A 53 -24.07 0.15 -33.61
C LEU A 53 -25.44 0.45 -32.99
N LYS A 54 -26.54 0.17 -33.70
CA LYS A 54 -27.89 0.31 -33.16
C LYS A 54 -28.11 -0.63 -31.97
N LYS A 55 -27.85 -1.93 -32.15
CA LYS A 55 -27.97 -2.91 -31.05
C LYS A 55 -26.96 -2.65 -29.95
N ALA A 56 -25.74 -2.21 -30.29
CA ALA A 56 -24.74 -1.83 -29.31
C ALA A 56 -25.23 -0.67 -28.42
N LYS A 57 -25.85 0.37 -29.01
CA LYS A 57 -26.43 1.49 -28.26
C LYS A 57 -27.64 1.09 -27.42
N GLU A 58 -28.53 0.27 -27.95
CA GLU A 58 -29.67 -0.28 -27.18
C GLU A 58 -29.18 -1.07 -25.96
N THR A 59 -28.22 -1.99 -26.18
CA THR A 59 -27.59 -2.79 -25.12
C THR A 59 -26.86 -1.89 -24.11
N TRP A 60 -26.11 -0.89 -24.58
CA TRP A 60 -25.44 0.08 -23.70
C TRP A 60 -26.44 0.84 -22.82
N LYS A 61 -27.56 1.31 -23.39
CA LYS A 61 -28.62 2.00 -22.63
C LYS A 61 -29.22 1.06 -21.58
N GLU A 62 -29.52 -0.18 -21.94
CA GLU A 62 -30.04 -1.18 -21.00
C GLU A 62 -29.05 -1.44 -19.86
N ILE A 63 -27.77 -1.63 -20.15
CA ILE A 63 -26.75 -1.95 -19.14
C ILE A 63 -26.51 -0.76 -18.21
N PHE A 64 -26.23 0.41 -18.78
CA PHE A 64 -25.75 1.54 -18.01
C PHE A 64 -26.87 2.41 -17.44
N ILE A 65 -27.95 2.67 -18.18
CA ILE A 65 -29.02 3.56 -17.69
C ILE A 65 -29.88 2.85 -16.65
N SER A 66 -30.21 1.57 -16.86
CA SER A 66 -31.10 0.85 -15.94
C SER A 66 -30.42 0.42 -14.63
N ARG A 67 -29.09 0.24 -14.64
CA ARG A 67 -28.29 -0.24 -13.50
C ARG A 67 -27.05 0.62 -13.23
N LYS A 68 -27.15 1.93 -13.49
CA LYS A 68 -26.05 2.89 -13.30
C LYS A 68 -25.40 2.77 -11.93
N ASP A 69 -26.21 2.72 -10.87
CA ASP A 69 -25.71 2.67 -9.50
C ASP A 69 -24.98 1.38 -9.19
N ASP A 70 -25.43 0.25 -9.73
CA ASP A 70 -24.74 -1.03 -9.59
C ASP A 70 -23.41 -1.03 -10.35
N PHE A 71 -23.38 -0.44 -11.55
CA PHE A 71 -22.16 -0.29 -12.33
C PHE A 71 -21.15 0.63 -11.62
N ILE A 72 -21.63 1.75 -11.08
CA ILE A 72 -20.84 2.66 -10.24
C ILE A 72 -20.34 1.94 -8.99
N LYS A 73 -21.18 1.11 -8.35
CA LYS A 73 -20.75 0.28 -7.22
C LYS A 73 -19.62 -0.67 -7.63
N VAL A 74 -19.65 -1.28 -8.81
CA VAL A 74 -18.53 -2.11 -9.29
C VAL A 74 -17.26 -1.28 -9.49
N LEU A 75 -17.37 -0.10 -10.08
CA LEU A 75 -16.23 0.82 -10.25
C LEU A 75 -15.69 1.34 -8.90
N LYS A 76 -16.54 1.50 -7.88
CA LYS A 76 -16.19 2.02 -6.53
C LYS A 76 -15.78 0.95 -5.53
N ALA A 77 -16.35 -0.25 -5.62
CA ALA A 77 -16.04 -1.38 -4.74
C ALA A 77 -14.60 -1.85 -4.91
N GLY A 78 -13.99 -1.39 -6.00
CA GLY A 78 -12.56 -1.25 -6.16
C GLY A 78 -11.84 -2.56 -6.46
N LYS A 79 -12.45 -3.73 -6.20
CA LYS A 79 -11.97 -5.04 -6.71
C LYS A 79 -11.77 -4.98 -8.23
N LYS A 80 -10.71 -5.63 -8.78
CA LYS A 80 -10.43 -5.56 -10.23
C LYS A 80 -11.63 -6.10 -10.97
N ASP A 81 -12.33 -5.21 -11.62
CA ASP A 81 -13.11 -5.56 -12.78
C ASP A 81 -12.64 -4.75 -13.96
N THR A 82 -11.62 -5.27 -14.64
CA THR A 82 -11.15 -4.66 -15.89
C THR A 82 -12.29 -4.55 -16.89
N LYS A 83 -13.37 -5.35 -16.79
CA LYS A 83 -14.49 -5.28 -17.72
C LYS A 83 -15.38 -4.07 -17.48
N ALA A 84 -15.48 -3.57 -16.24
CA ALA A 84 -16.18 -2.32 -15.99
C ALA A 84 -15.40 -1.11 -16.56
N GLU A 85 -14.08 -1.06 -16.36
CA GLU A 85 -13.20 -0.05 -16.96
C GLU A 85 -13.14 -0.16 -18.50
N GLU A 86 -13.09 -1.38 -19.05
CA GLU A 86 -13.12 -1.63 -20.48
C GLU A 86 -14.48 -1.22 -21.09
N PHE A 87 -15.61 -1.56 -20.45
CA PHE A 87 -16.94 -1.12 -20.88
C PHE A 87 -17.01 0.41 -20.97
N VAL A 88 -16.41 1.13 -20.02
CA VAL A 88 -16.30 2.59 -20.07
C VAL A 88 -15.50 3.05 -21.29
N GLY A 89 -14.31 2.49 -21.52
CA GLY A 89 -13.50 2.83 -22.70
C GLY A 89 -14.24 2.54 -24.02
N ASP A 90 -14.94 1.42 -24.08
CA ASP A 90 -15.71 1.01 -25.25
C ASP A 90 -17.01 1.81 -25.40
N SER A 91 -17.53 2.40 -24.32
CA SER A 91 -18.62 3.38 -24.38
C SER A 91 -18.17 4.66 -25.11
N PHE A 92 -16.95 5.15 -24.87
CA PHE A 92 -16.38 6.25 -25.66
C PHE A 92 -16.11 5.84 -27.11
N SER A 93 -15.74 4.58 -27.35
CA SER A 93 -15.62 4.06 -28.73
C SER A 93 -16.97 4.08 -29.45
N LEU A 94 -18.04 3.62 -28.78
CA LEU A 94 -19.41 3.71 -29.31
C LEU A 94 -19.82 5.16 -29.56
N ALA A 95 -19.56 6.07 -28.60
CA ALA A 95 -19.85 7.49 -28.73
C ALA A 95 -19.14 8.11 -29.95
N THR A 96 -17.87 7.74 -30.17
CA THR A 96 -17.09 8.16 -31.35
C THR A 96 -17.74 7.70 -32.65
N LEU A 97 -18.07 6.40 -32.75
CA LEU A 97 -18.64 5.79 -33.96
C LEU A 97 -20.02 6.36 -34.30
N LEU A 98 -20.81 6.73 -33.29
CA LEU A 98 -22.14 7.30 -33.46
C LEU A 98 -22.16 8.84 -33.48
N LYS A 99 -21.04 9.51 -33.17
CA LYS A 99 -20.95 10.94 -32.86
C LYS A 99 -22.00 11.36 -31.81
N ASP A 100 -22.13 10.55 -30.76
CA ASP A 100 -23.19 10.66 -29.77
C ASP A 100 -22.71 11.32 -28.47
N TYR A 101 -23.10 12.58 -28.28
CA TYR A 101 -22.74 13.36 -27.11
C TYR A 101 -23.36 12.84 -25.81
N GLU A 102 -24.58 12.29 -25.87
CA GLU A 102 -25.30 11.78 -24.68
C GLU A 102 -24.50 10.65 -24.03
N ILE A 103 -23.92 9.76 -24.84
CA ILE A 103 -23.11 8.64 -24.36
C ILE A 103 -21.83 9.15 -23.67
N ALA A 104 -21.12 10.08 -24.30
CA ALA A 104 -19.87 10.62 -23.77
C ALA A 104 -20.09 11.45 -22.50
N GLU A 105 -21.12 12.29 -22.47
CA GLU A 105 -21.53 13.05 -21.28
C GLU A 105 -21.91 12.10 -20.14
N THR A 106 -22.67 11.05 -20.45
CA THR A 106 -23.06 10.03 -19.47
C THR A 106 -21.85 9.32 -18.86
N MET A 107 -20.75 9.18 -19.59
CA MET A 107 -19.49 8.60 -19.11
C MET A 107 -18.57 9.61 -18.42
N SER A 108 -18.90 10.90 -18.36
CA SER A 108 -18.00 11.95 -17.85
C SER A 108 -17.73 11.87 -16.33
N PHE A 109 -18.57 11.14 -15.56
CA PHE A 109 -18.42 10.92 -14.12
C PHE A 109 -17.09 10.24 -13.74
N LEU A 110 -16.33 9.70 -14.71
CA LEU A 110 -15.05 9.05 -14.46
C LEU A 110 -14.02 9.94 -13.78
N LYS A 111 -14.16 11.28 -13.85
CA LYS A 111 -13.31 12.18 -13.06
C LYS A 111 -13.47 11.94 -11.55
N ASP A 112 -14.60 11.39 -11.12
CA ASP A 112 -14.93 11.14 -9.72
C ASP A 112 -14.32 9.82 -9.21
N TYR A 113 -13.86 8.95 -10.11
CA TYR A 113 -13.28 7.66 -9.78
C TYR A 113 -11.81 7.67 -10.24
N ASN A 114 -10.88 7.38 -9.33
CA ASN A 114 -9.43 7.35 -9.61
C ASN A 114 -9.08 6.19 -10.57
N CYS A 115 -9.56 6.22 -11.81
CA CYS A 115 -9.36 5.19 -12.81
C CYS A 115 -7.90 5.17 -13.25
N ILE A 116 -7.26 4.01 -13.12
CA ILE A 116 -5.85 3.80 -13.50
C ILE A 116 -5.67 3.12 -14.86
N ASN A 117 -6.74 3.01 -15.66
CA ASN A 117 -6.69 2.41 -16.99
C ASN A 117 -6.46 3.48 -18.07
N SER A 118 -5.23 3.55 -18.59
CA SER A 118 -4.84 4.52 -19.63
C SER A 118 -5.65 4.38 -20.93
N ASN A 119 -6.24 3.21 -21.19
CA ASN A 119 -7.06 3.00 -22.37
C ASN A 119 -8.35 3.84 -22.35
N ILE A 120 -8.91 4.13 -21.17
CA ILE A 120 -10.10 4.99 -21.06
C ILE A 120 -9.79 6.39 -21.62
N PHE A 121 -8.67 6.97 -21.19
CA PHE A 121 -8.22 8.28 -21.67
C PHE A 121 -7.88 8.26 -23.17
N PHE A 122 -7.35 7.14 -23.67
CA PHE A 122 -7.07 6.98 -25.10
C PHE A 122 -8.36 7.03 -25.92
N GLN A 123 -9.41 6.31 -25.48
CA GLN A 123 -10.71 6.34 -26.16
C GLN A 123 -11.41 7.70 -26.01
N LYS A 124 -11.25 8.39 -24.89
CA LYS A 124 -11.70 9.79 -24.74
C LYS A 124 -11.01 10.73 -25.73
N ALA A 125 -9.70 10.59 -25.90
CA ALA A 125 -8.96 11.39 -26.88
C ALA A 125 -9.50 11.16 -28.30
N ARG A 126 -9.78 9.91 -28.68
CA ARG A 126 -10.39 9.59 -29.99
C ARG A 126 -11.77 10.23 -30.15
N TYR A 127 -12.61 10.14 -29.13
CA TYR A 127 -13.92 10.77 -29.13
C TYR A 127 -13.85 12.30 -29.32
N TYR A 128 -13.04 12.97 -28.51
CA TYR A 128 -12.91 14.43 -28.59
C TYR A 128 -12.26 14.89 -29.89
N GLY A 129 -11.28 14.14 -30.41
CA GLY A 129 -10.70 14.38 -31.73
C GLY A 129 -11.72 14.25 -32.86
N ALA A 130 -12.64 13.27 -32.78
CA ALA A 130 -13.68 13.06 -33.78
C ALA A 130 -14.88 14.03 -33.69
N THR A 131 -14.96 14.81 -32.61
CA THR A 131 -16.08 15.73 -32.32
C THR A 131 -15.63 17.19 -32.21
N ASP A 132 -14.44 17.53 -32.71
CA ASP A 132 -13.86 18.88 -32.74
C ASP A 132 -13.63 19.54 -31.35
N HIS A 133 -13.49 18.73 -30.29
CA HIS A 133 -13.17 19.19 -28.93
C HIS A 133 -11.66 19.10 -28.66
N LYS A 134 -10.89 19.97 -29.32
CA LYS A 134 -9.42 19.87 -29.37
C LYS A 134 -8.76 19.94 -27.99
N GLU A 135 -9.21 20.80 -27.09
CA GLU A 135 -8.58 20.96 -25.77
C GLU A 135 -8.77 19.73 -24.88
N GLU A 136 -9.97 19.16 -24.86
CA GLU A 136 -10.30 17.94 -24.12
C GLU A 136 -9.58 16.72 -24.69
N MET A 137 -9.39 16.68 -26.01
CA MET A 137 -8.53 15.69 -26.66
C MET A 137 -7.10 15.80 -26.14
N LEU A 138 -6.48 16.97 -26.20
CA LEU A 138 -5.10 17.18 -25.75
C LEU A 138 -4.91 16.86 -24.26
N ASN A 139 -5.90 17.21 -23.43
CA ASN A 139 -5.92 16.84 -22.01
C ASN A 139 -5.99 15.32 -21.80
N SER A 140 -6.80 14.61 -22.59
CA SER A 140 -6.90 13.16 -22.52
C SER A 140 -5.62 12.47 -23.01
N ILE A 141 -4.95 13.02 -24.03
CA ILE A 141 -3.64 12.56 -24.51
C ILE A 141 -2.58 12.73 -23.42
N ARG A 142 -2.52 13.91 -22.79
CA ARG A 142 -1.63 14.14 -21.64
C ARG A 142 -1.80 13.05 -20.59
N ASP A 143 -3.04 12.79 -20.17
CA ASP A 143 -3.31 11.83 -19.10
C ASP A 143 -2.84 10.42 -19.48
N CYS A 144 -3.03 10.00 -20.75
CA CYS A 144 -2.48 8.74 -21.26
C CYS A 144 -0.96 8.67 -21.15
N LEU A 145 -0.27 9.73 -21.59
CA LEU A 145 1.19 9.77 -21.61
C LEU A 145 1.74 9.72 -20.19
N ILE A 146 1.18 10.49 -19.26
CA ILE A 146 1.56 10.45 -17.83
C ILE A 146 1.42 9.03 -17.27
N MET A 147 0.39 8.29 -17.67
CA MET A 147 0.17 6.89 -17.27
C MET A 147 1.08 5.88 -18.01
N GLY A 148 2.13 6.35 -18.70
CA GLY A 148 3.12 5.51 -19.36
C GLY A 148 2.77 5.06 -20.78
N LEU A 149 1.65 5.54 -21.37
CA LEU A 149 1.31 5.18 -22.73
C LEU A 149 2.30 5.82 -23.72
N SER A 150 2.79 5.05 -24.70
CA SER A 150 3.74 5.57 -25.68
C SER A 150 3.11 6.60 -26.61
N LYS A 151 3.82 7.72 -26.86
CA LYS A 151 3.43 8.71 -27.89
C LYS A 151 3.27 8.08 -29.28
N ASN A 152 4.03 7.01 -29.58
CA ASN A 152 3.96 6.33 -30.86
C ASN A 152 2.58 5.70 -31.11
N ARG A 153 1.85 5.32 -30.06
CA ARG A 153 0.48 4.81 -30.20
C ARG A 153 -0.45 5.86 -30.82
N PHE A 154 -0.28 7.14 -30.49
CA PHE A 154 -1.04 8.23 -31.10
C PHE A 154 -0.59 8.52 -32.53
N LEU A 155 0.72 8.52 -32.77
CA LEU A 155 1.29 8.77 -34.11
C LEU A 155 0.92 7.67 -35.13
N GLN A 156 0.65 6.45 -34.68
CA GLN A 156 0.31 5.31 -35.54
C GLN A 156 -1.20 5.06 -35.67
N ASP A 157 -2.01 5.61 -34.76
CA ASP A 157 -3.45 5.39 -34.77
C ASP A 157 -4.09 6.20 -35.91
N LYS A 158 -4.94 5.51 -36.69
CA LYS A 158 -5.61 6.06 -37.87
C LYS A 158 -6.46 7.30 -37.57
N ASP A 159 -7.06 7.36 -36.37
CA ASP A 159 -7.97 8.44 -36.02
C ASP A 159 -7.23 9.73 -35.65
N PHE A 160 -5.92 9.65 -35.36
CA PHE A 160 -5.11 10.84 -35.08
C PHE A 160 -4.24 11.32 -36.25
N GLN A 161 -4.25 10.63 -37.40
CA GLN A 161 -3.36 10.96 -38.53
C GLN A 161 -3.53 12.40 -39.04
N HIS A 162 -4.75 12.92 -39.00
CA HIS A 162 -5.05 14.29 -39.42
C HIS A 162 -4.51 15.37 -38.45
N PHE A 163 -4.16 14.99 -37.22
CA PHE A 163 -3.55 15.89 -36.23
C PHE A 163 -2.02 15.90 -36.28
N ILE A 164 -1.36 15.08 -37.11
CA ILE A 164 0.12 15.02 -37.16
C ILE A 164 0.73 16.36 -37.61
N GLN A 165 0.00 17.16 -38.39
CA GLN A 165 0.42 18.50 -38.79
C GLN A 165 0.03 19.59 -37.79
N ASP A 166 -0.76 19.24 -36.76
CA ASP A 166 -1.19 20.18 -35.73
C ASP A 166 -0.07 20.39 -34.70
N SER A 167 0.39 21.63 -34.59
CA SER A 167 1.49 21.98 -33.68
C SER A 167 1.17 21.65 -32.22
N ASN A 168 -0.06 21.88 -31.76
CA ASN A 168 -0.43 21.66 -30.36
C ASN A 168 -0.49 20.17 -30.02
N PHE A 169 -0.92 19.35 -30.98
CA PHE A 169 -0.93 17.89 -30.85
C PHE A 169 0.50 17.34 -30.72
N ILE A 170 1.38 17.66 -31.66
CA ILE A 170 2.79 17.20 -31.62
C ILE A 170 3.51 17.73 -30.39
N GLN A 171 3.35 19.02 -30.05
CA GLN A 171 3.95 19.59 -28.85
C GLN A 171 3.46 18.91 -27.57
N THR A 172 2.19 18.52 -27.49
CA THR A 172 1.66 17.76 -26.35
C THR A 172 2.30 16.38 -26.24
N LEU A 173 2.39 15.65 -27.35
CA LEU A 173 3.05 14.34 -27.39
C LEU A 173 4.51 14.42 -26.95
N GLU A 174 5.27 15.38 -27.49
CA GLU A 174 6.68 15.55 -27.15
C GLU A 174 6.88 16.03 -25.71
N LYS A 175 6.10 17.01 -25.26
CA LYS A 175 6.20 17.55 -23.89
C LYS A 175 6.06 16.45 -22.84
N TYR A 176 5.00 15.65 -22.91
CA TYR A 176 4.75 14.63 -21.87
C TYR A 176 5.60 13.38 -22.04
N HIS A 177 6.08 13.08 -23.26
CA HIS A 177 7.13 12.08 -23.45
C HIS A 177 8.45 12.50 -22.78
N THR A 178 8.88 13.74 -22.97
CA THR A 178 10.08 14.29 -22.32
C THR A 178 9.93 14.30 -20.81
N ILE A 179 8.79 14.75 -20.28
CA ILE A 179 8.50 14.74 -18.83
C ILE A 179 8.70 13.35 -18.23
N ASN A 180 8.15 12.29 -18.82
CA ASN A 180 8.33 10.92 -18.30
C ASN A 180 9.81 10.50 -18.26
N ASN A 181 10.55 10.78 -19.35
CA ASN A 181 11.97 10.43 -19.43
C ASN A 181 12.80 11.22 -18.41
N GLU A 182 12.46 12.49 -18.18
CA GLU A 182 13.16 13.33 -17.19
C GLU A 182 12.85 12.90 -15.75
N VAL A 183 11.60 12.52 -15.44
CA VAL A 183 11.25 11.96 -14.12
C VAL A 183 11.99 10.65 -13.88
N GLN A 184 12.00 9.75 -14.87
CA GLN A 184 12.75 8.50 -14.83
C GLN A 184 14.22 8.77 -14.50
N LYS A 185 14.87 9.65 -15.28
CA LYS A 185 16.27 9.99 -15.11
C LYS A 185 16.55 10.63 -13.75
N ALA A 186 15.70 11.56 -13.31
CA ALA A 186 15.85 12.21 -12.02
C ALA A 186 15.81 11.21 -10.86
N ILE A 187 14.95 10.19 -10.93
CA ILE A 187 14.88 9.12 -9.92
C ILE A 187 16.14 8.24 -9.97
N GLU A 188 16.57 7.83 -11.16
CA GLU A 188 17.78 7.01 -11.34
C GLU A 188 19.05 7.71 -10.79
N THR A 189 19.15 9.03 -11.00
CA THR A 189 20.29 9.83 -10.57
C THR A 189 20.12 10.50 -9.20
N ILE A 190 18.96 10.36 -8.54
CA ILE A 190 18.57 11.08 -7.30
C ILE A 190 18.70 12.60 -7.45
N ASP A 191 18.24 13.15 -8.57
CA ASP A 191 18.16 14.60 -8.78
C ASP A 191 16.83 15.15 -8.26
N ILE A 192 16.79 15.43 -6.96
CA ILE A 192 15.60 15.92 -6.25
C ILE A 192 15.12 17.27 -6.82
N GLN A 193 16.05 18.15 -7.20
CA GLN A 193 15.69 19.48 -7.69
C GLN A 193 15.00 19.40 -9.05
N THR A 194 15.54 18.60 -9.97
CA THR A 194 14.92 18.35 -11.27
C THR A 194 13.57 17.67 -11.09
N PHE A 195 13.47 16.67 -10.20
CA PHE A 195 12.21 16.01 -9.87
C PHE A 195 11.13 17.00 -9.38
N GLU A 196 11.44 17.85 -8.40
CA GLU A 196 10.49 18.84 -7.87
C GLU A 196 10.08 19.88 -8.94
N ASN A 197 11.01 20.31 -9.79
CA ASN A 197 10.73 21.25 -10.87
C ASN A 197 9.74 20.65 -11.88
N ILE A 198 9.96 19.40 -12.30
CA ILE A 198 9.07 18.71 -13.23
C ILE A 198 7.69 18.51 -12.62
N LEU A 199 7.62 18.08 -11.34
CA LEU A 199 6.35 17.85 -10.66
C LEU A 199 5.49 19.11 -10.54
N SER A 200 6.11 20.27 -10.31
CA SER A 200 5.38 21.55 -10.28
C SER A 200 4.64 21.86 -11.60
N SER A 201 5.09 21.25 -12.70
CA SER A 201 4.53 21.43 -14.05
C SER A 201 3.45 20.40 -14.41
N ILE A 202 3.17 19.43 -13.53
CA ILE A 202 2.19 18.36 -13.75
C ILE A 202 0.99 18.57 -12.82
N PRO A 203 -0.22 18.82 -13.35
CA PRO A 203 -1.39 19.13 -12.53
C PRO A 203 -1.88 17.99 -11.63
N SER A 204 -1.42 16.74 -11.83
CA SER A 204 -1.72 15.60 -10.95
C SER A 204 -0.59 14.57 -10.96
N PHE A 205 0.09 14.38 -9.82
CA PHE A 205 1.14 13.35 -9.62
C PHE A 205 0.57 11.92 -9.37
N LEU A 206 -0.65 11.64 -9.81
CA LEU A 206 -1.49 10.63 -9.15
C LEU A 206 -1.88 9.47 -10.07
N SER A 207 -0.97 9.05 -10.93
CA SER A 207 -1.03 7.79 -11.70
C SER A 207 0.18 7.62 -12.60
N MET A 208 1.20 8.49 -12.45
CA MET A 208 2.36 8.48 -13.31
C MET A 208 3.02 7.11 -13.27
N GLN A 209 3.32 6.58 -14.44
CA GLN A 209 4.06 5.34 -14.57
C GLN A 209 5.39 5.60 -15.25
N ILE A 210 6.42 4.98 -14.71
CA ILE A 210 7.78 5.01 -15.23
C ILE A 210 8.27 3.56 -15.34
N LEU A 211 9.41 3.36 -16.00
CA LEU A 211 9.95 2.01 -16.20
C LEU A 211 10.63 1.53 -14.92
N THR A 212 10.36 0.28 -14.57
CA THR A 212 11.20 -0.46 -13.63
C THR A 212 12.52 -0.87 -14.31
N PRO A 213 13.57 -1.21 -13.56
CA PRO A 213 14.80 -1.75 -14.16
C PRO A 213 14.63 -3.05 -14.97
N LYS A 214 13.48 -3.74 -14.88
CA LYS A 214 13.11 -4.91 -15.68
C LYS A 214 12.43 -4.50 -17.00
N GLY A 215 12.25 -3.19 -17.23
CA GLY A 215 11.74 -2.62 -18.49
C GLY A 215 10.22 -2.54 -18.62
N PHE A 216 9.46 -2.93 -17.59
CA PHE A 216 7.99 -2.77 -17.59
C PHE A 216 7.56 -1.51 -16.83
N GLY A 217 6.44 -0.92 -17.24
CA GLY A 217 5.86 0.26 -16.59
C GLY A 217 5.23 -0.07 -15.24
N ALA A 218 5.55 0.74 -14.22
CA ALA A 218 4.93 0.68 -12.90
C ALA A 218 4.73 2.10 -12.36
N PHE A 219 3.83 2.26 -11.39
CA PHE A 219 3.65 3.55 -10.74
C PHE A 219 4.95 4.07 -10.14
N VAL A 220 5.11 5.40 -10.14
CA VAL A 220 6.33 6.07 -9.65
C VAL A 220 6.80 5.55 -8.28
N PRO A 221 5.96 5.41 -7.23
CA PRO A 221 6.43 4.88 -5.94
C PRO A 221 7.02 3.48 -6.04
N GLN A 222 6.38 2.58 -6.81
CA GLN A 222 6.83 1.21 -6.99
C GLN A 222 8.16 1.14 -7.75
N ALA A 223 8.26 1.85 -8.88
CA ALA A 223 9.48 1.86 -9.68
C ALA A 223 10.63 2.59 -8.95
N ALA A 224 10.34 3.75 -8.36
CA ALA A 224 11.32 4.53 -7.60
C ALA A 224 11.86 3.75 -6.41
N ALA A 225 11.02 3.04 -5.66
CA ALA A 225 11.49 2.21 -4.56
C ALA A 225 12.59 1.23 -4.99
N TRP A 226 12.44 0.64 -6.18
CA TRP A 226 13.42 -0.32 -6.68
C TRP A 226 14.74 0.31 -7.13
N TYR A 227 14.73 1.55 -7.63
CA TYR A 227 15.96 2.31 -7.92
C TYR A 227 16.63 2.85 -6.65
N LEU A 228 15.84 3.33 -5.70
CA LEU A 228 16.31 4.09 -4.56
C LEU A 228 16.77 3.19 -3.40
N CYS A 229 16.13 2.03 -3.18
CA CYS A 229 16.50 1.11 -2.11
C CYS A 229 17.94 0.58 -2.24
N GLN A 230 18.45 0.47 -3.48
CA GLN A 230 19.82 0.03 -3.75
C GLN A 230 20.89 0.94 -3.15
N LYS A 231 20.56 2.23 -2.92
CA LYS A 231 21.48 3.23 -2.37
C LYS A 231 21.19 3.49 -0.89
N SER A 232 19.90 3.58 -0.53
CA SER A 232 19.43 3.77 0.86
C SER A 232 20.13 4.90 1.65
N ASP A 233 20.65 5.92 0.95
CA ASP A 233 21.24 7.11 1.55
C ASP A 233 20.17 8.16 1.90
N SER A 234 20.57 9.22 2.63
CA SER A 234 19.66 10.28 3.05
C SER A 234 18.93 10.98 1.90
N GLN A 235 19.54 11.07 0.70
CA GLN A 235 18.91 11.71 -0.45
C GLN A 235 17.87 10.80 -1.09
N SER A 236 18.16 9.50 -1.21
CA SER A 236 17.22 8.50 -1.69
C SER A 236 15.97 8.40 -0.79
N ILE A 237 16.16 8.46 0.53
CA ILE A 237 15.07 8.49 1.52
C ILE A 237 14.24 9.78 1.39
N ASP A 238 14.89 10.94 1.26
CA ASP A 238 14.19 12.22 1.09
C ASP A 238 13.36 12.23 -0.21
N MET A 239 13.95 11.77 -1.31
CA MET A 239 13.25 11.64 -2.59
C MET A 239 12.05 10.71 -2.49
N MET A 240 12.21 9.54 -1.86
CA MET A 240 11.13 8.58 -1.68
C MET A 240 10.00 9.13 -0.79
N ARG A 241 10.34 9.80 0.32
CA ARG A 241 9.35 10.48 1.19
C ARG A 241 8.56 11.53 0.42
N LYS A 242 9.22 12.33 -0.42
CA LYS A 242 8.55 13.34 -1.28
C LYS A 242 7.60 12.69 -2.29
N ILE A 243 7.97 11.55 -2.85
CA ILE A 243 7.11 10.74 -3.73
C ILE A 243 5.89 10.25 -2.94
N ILE A 244 6.08 9.61 -1.79
CA ILE A 244 4.98 9.07 -0.98
C ILE A 244 4.01 10.17 -0.53
N GLN A 245 4.51 11.29 -0.01
CA GLN A 245 3.67 12.41 0.45
C GLN A 245 2.78 13.02 -0.62
N ARG A 246 3.19 12.92 -1.90
CA ARG A 246 2.44 13.45 -3.03
C ARG A 246 1.58 12.41 -3.73
N THR A 247 1.70 11.13 -3.40
CA THR A 247 0.96 10.04 -4.06
C THR A 247 -0.35 9.79 -3.31
N PRO A 248 -1.50 9.55 -3.96
CA PRO A 248 -2.72 9.23 -3.23
C PRO A 248 -2.62 7.82 -2.66
N ASN A 249 -3.25 7.63 -1.51
CA ASN A 249 -3.27 6.35 -0.80
C ASN A 249 -3.71 5.18 -1.70
N VAL A 250 -4.68 5.36 -2.60
CA VAL A 250 -5.12 4.26 -3.50
C VAL A 250 -3.98 3.71 -4.37
N ILE A 251 -3.07 4.57 -4.84
CA ILE A 251 -1.91 4.15 -5.65
C ILE A 251 -0.83 3.55 -4.77
N ILE A 252 -0.62 4.11 -3.57
CA ILE A 252 0.31 3.52 -2.60
C ILE A 252 -0.15 2.10 -2.25
N GLY A 253 -1.45 1.90 -2.04
CA GLY A 253 -2.07 0.60 -1.83
C GLY A 253 -1.83 -0.35 -3.01
N GLU A 254 -2.10 0.09 -4.24
CA GLU A 254 -1.80 -0.71 -5.45
C GLU A 254 -0.31 -1.08 -5.55
N CYS A 255 0.59 -0.14 -5.27
CA CYS A 255 2.04 -0.39 -5.25
C CYS A 255 2.41 -1.46 -4.22
N LEU A 256 1.93 -1.31 -2.99
CA LEU A 256 2.21 -2.23 -1.89
C LEU A 256 1.64 -3.64 -2.17
N VAL A 257 0.42 -3.73 -2.70
CA VAL A 257 -0.18 -5.01 -3.13
C VAL A 257 0.63 -5.65 -4.26
N ASN A 258 1.03 -4.87 -5.28
CA ASN A 258 1.85 -5.40 -6.38
C ASN A 258 3.17 -5.97 -5.87
N LEU A 259 3.90 -5.22 -5.04
CA LEU A 259 5.17 -5.66 -4.44
C LEU A 259 4.98 -6.82 -3.46
N ALA A 260 3.82 -6.96 -2.82
CA ALA A 260 3.50 -8.11 -1.98
C ALA A 260 3.21 -9.41 -2.75
N SER A 261 3.41 -9.44 -4.07
CA SER A 261 3.10 -10.62 -4.90
C SER A 261 4.20 -11.68 -4.92
N GLU A 262 5.45 -11.32 -4.61
CA GLU A 262 6.61 -12.23 -4.62
C GLU A 262 7.62 -11.83 -3.52
N ASN A 263 8.30 -12.81 -2.90
CA ASN A 263 9.31 -12.52 -1.88
C ASN A 263 10.52 -11.73 -2.42
N GLU A 264 10.81 -11.80 -3.72
CA GLU A 264 11.91 -11.03 -4.35
C GLU A 264 11.72 -9.51 -4.26
N TYR A 265 10.49 -9.05 -3.98
CA TYR A 265 10.16 -7.64 -3.85
C TYR A 265 10.20 -7.13 -2.40
N LEU A 266 10.70 -7.92 -1.45
CA LEU A 266 10.77 -7.51 -0.04
C LEU A 266 11.53 -6.20 0.17
N GLU A 267 12.66 -6.01 -0.50
CA GLU A 267 13.52 -4.83 -0.33
C GLU A 267 12.85 -3.52 -0.81
N PRO A 268 12.33 -3.42 -2.06
CA PRO A 268 11.54 -2.26 -2.43
C PRO A 268 10.25 -2.12 -1.61
N PHE A 269 9.66 -3.22 -1.16
CA PHE A 269 8.48 -3.19 -0.29
C PHE A 269 8.78 -2.56 1.08
N SER A 270 9.83 -3.02 1.76
CA SER A 270 10.24 -2.50 3.08
C SER A 270 10.66 -1.04 3.00
N PHE A 271 11.40 -0.67 1.94
CA PHE A 271 11.85 0.71 1.73
C PHE A 271 10.68 1.70 1.61
N ILE A 272 9.59 1.32 0.92
CA ILE A 272 8.38 2.14 0.85
C ILE A 272 7.76 2.36 2.24
N LEU A 273 7.70 1.32 3.08
CA LEU A 273 7.16 1.43 4.44
C LEU A 273 8.05 2.27 5.36
N GLU A 274 9.37 2.08 5.31
CA GLU A 274 10.36 2.86 6.06
C GLU A 274 10.31 4.36 5.70
N CYS A 275 9.88 4.68 4.48
CA CYS A 275 9.65 6.04 4.01
C CYS A 275 8.27 6.61 4.39
N GLY A 276 7.47 5.89 5.18
CA GLY A 276 6.24 6.40 5.79
C GLY A 276 4.94 6.01 5.07
N ALA A 277 4.98 5.07 4.13
CA ALA A 277 3.76 4.50 3.57
C ALA A 277 3.02 3.65 4.62
N ASN A 278 1.70 3.76 4.69
CA ASN A 278 0.89 2.97 5.61
C ASN A 278 0.71 1.53 5.07
N PRO A 279 1.17 0.47 5.77
CA PRO A 279 1.04 -0.92 5.32
C PRO A 279 -0.41 -1.42 5.21
N ASN A 280 -1.34 -0.75 5.89
CA ASN A 280 -2.77 -1.08 5.87
C ASN A 280 -3.51 -0.34 4.75
N THR A 281 -2.81 0.41 3.91
CA THR A 281 -3.41 1.05 2.75
C THR A 281 -3.93 -0.02 1.80
N GLN A 282 -5.20 0.09 1.46
CA GLN A 282 -5.83 -0.82 0.51
C GLN A 282 -5.54 -0.34 -0.90
N ASP A 283 -5.27 -1.28 -1.80
CA ASP A 283 -5.36 -1.01 -3.24
C ASP A 283 -6.81 -0.69 -3.62
N LYS A 284 -7.06 -0.43 -4.90
CA LYS A 284 -8.44 -0.31 -5.36
C LYS A 284 -9.24 -1.54 -4.91
N GLU A 285 -8.67 -2.73 -4.97
CA GLU A 285 -9.36 -3.99 -4.71
C GLU A 285 -9.78 -4.25 -3.26
N GLY A 286 -9.47 -3.34 -2.35
CA GLY A 286 -9.67 -3.55 -0.92
C GLY A 286 -8.66 -4.55 -0.35
N TYR A 287 -7.70 -5.03 -1.14
CA TYR A 287 -6.61 -5.86 -0.65
C TYR A 287 -5.58 -4.96 0.04
N THR A 288 -5.13 -5.42 1.20
CA THR A 288 -3.90 -4.93 1.81
C THR A 288 -2.72 -5.74 1.31
N ALA A 289 -1.51 -5.21 1.46
CA ALA A 289 -0.29 -5.96 1.19
C ALA A 289 -0.24 -7.30 1.91
N LEU A 290 -0.66 -7.35 3.18
CA LEU A 290 -0.71 -8.58 3.97
C LEU A 290 -1.69 -9.61 3.36
N GLY A 291 -2.87 -9.16 2.92
CA GLY A 291 -3.86 -10.03 2.29
C GLY A 291 -3.30 -10.66 1.00
N ARG A 292 -2.61 -9.86 0.18
CA ARG A 292 -1.96 -10.33 -1.05
C ARG A 292 -0.83 -11.31 -0.76
N ALA A 293 0.06 -10.97 0.17
CA ALA A 293 1.19 -11.82 0.55
C ALA A 293 0.72 -13.18 1.07
N LYS A 294 -0.35 -13.22 1.90
CA LYS A 294 -0.99 -14.47 2.37
C LYS A 294 -1.55 -15.29 1.21
N GLY A 295 -2.30 -14.67 0.31
CA GLY A 295 -2.88 -15.35 -0.85
C GLY A 295 -1.84 -16.00 -1.78
N ASN A 296 -0.66 -15.38 -1.89
CA ASN A 296 0.43 -15.84 -2.74
C ASN A 296 1.49 -16.69 -2.00
N GLY A 297 1.37 -16.88 -0.68
CA GLY A 297 2.36 -17.60 0.12
C GLY A 297 3.71 -16.88 0.25
N CYS A 298 3.74 -15.55 0.17
CA CYS A 298 4.95 -14.73 0.28
C CYS A 298 5.42 -14.60 1.74
N GLY A 299 5.92 -15.71 2.30
CA GLY A 299 6.27 -15.83 3.72
C GLY A 299 7.20 -14.75 4.27
N GLN A 300 8.14 -14.23 3.48
CA GLN A 300 9.06 -13.18 3.96
C GLN A 300 8.34 -11.84 4.14
N ILE A 301 7.47 -11.47 3.20
CA ILE A 301 6.66 -10.25 3.29
C ILE A 301 5.59 -10.39 4.37
N ILE A 302 4.98 -11.58 4.52
CA ILE A 302 4.10 -11.87 5.65
C ILE A 302 4.86 -11.65 6.95
N ALA A 303 6.01 -12.30 7.13
CA ALA A 303 6.82 -12.18 8.34
C ALA A 303 7.23 -10.73 8.63
N TYR A 304 7.56 -9.94 7.60
CA TYR A 304 7.88 -8.52 7.75
C TYR A 304 6.67 -7.69 8.20
N LEU A 305 5.50 -7.89 7.59
CA LEU A 305 4.25 -7.18 7.93
C LEU A 305 3.61 -7.65 9.24
N THR A 306 3.83 -8.89 9.64
CA THR A 306 3.37 -9.46 10.91
C THR A 306 4.43 -9.36 11.99
N LYS A 307 5.61 -8.79 11.70
CA LYS A 307 6.61 -8.47 12.71
C LYS A 307 5.95 -7.48 13.65
N SER A 308 5.59 -7.95 14.84
CA SER A 308 4.67 -7.26 15.71
C SER A 308 5.35 -6.04 16.32
N ASP A 309 5.03 -4.86 15.78
CA ASP A 309 4.79 -3.65 16.57
C ASP A 309 3.50 -3.85 17.41
N LYS A 310 3.42 -4.93 18.19
CA LYS A 310 2.44 -4.98 19.27
C LYS A 310 2.98 -3.97 20.29
N GLU A 311 2.30 -2.83 20.42
CA GLU A 311 2.39 -2.06 21.67
C GLU A 311 2.34 -3.06 22.83
N LEU A 312 3.34 -2.94 23.70
CA LEU A 312 3.49 -3.83 24.85
C LEU A 312 2.15 -3.96 25.58
N SER A 313 1.79 -5.17 25.99
CA SER A 313 0.73 -5.29 26.98
C SER A 313 1.17 -4.46 28.20
N PRO A 314 0.33 -3.55 28.73
CA PRO A 314 0.69 -2.79 29.93
C PRO A 314 1.09 -3.68 31.10
N LYS A 315 0.63 -4.94 31.11
CA LYS A 315 0.98 -5.97 32.08
C LYS A 315 2.46 -6.40 31.98
N LEU A 316 2.98 -6.64 30.77
CA LEU A 316 4.38 -7.05 30.58
C LEU A 316 5.37 -5.97 31.00
N VAL A 317 5.11 -4.71 30.62
CA VAL A 317 5.94 -3.56 31.04
C VAL A 317 6.01 -3.48 32.55
N LYS A 318 4.85 -3.57 33.21
CA LYS A 318 4.75 -3.49 34.66
C LYS A 318 5.52 -4.63 35.34
N ALA A 319 5.39 -5.86 34.85
CA ALA A 319 6.09 -7.01 35.41
C ALA A 319 7.63 -6.88 35.30
N ILE A 320 8.13 -6.37 34.17
CA ILE A 320 9.57 -6.11 34.00
C ILE A 320 10.06 -5.02 34.97
N GLU A 321 9.29 -3.92 35.11
CA GLU A 321 9.62 -2.84 36.05
C GLU A 321 9.63 -3.31 37.51
N GLU A 322 8.69 -4.17 37.90
CA GLU A 322 8.62 -4.78 39.23
C GLU A 322 9.82 -5.67 39.51
N GLY A 323 10.18 -6.53 38.56
CA GLY A 323 11.35 -7.41 38.68
C GLY A 323 12.66 -6.63 38.82
N ILE A 324 12.85 -5.57 38.01
CA ILE A 324 14.01 -4.67 38.11
C ILE A 324 14.04 -3.97 39.48
N GLN A 325 12.91 -3.46 39.95
CA GLN A 325 12.83 -2.78 41.25
C GLN A 325 13.17 -3.72 42.40
N LYS A 326 12.62 -4.94 42.38
CA LYS A 326 12.90 -5.95 43.40
C LYS A 326 14.40 -6.26 43.44
N PHE A 327 15.02 -6.51 42.29
CA PHE A 327 16.45 -6.78 42.20
C PHE A 327 17.29 -5.60 42.72
N SER A 328 16.96 -4.37 42.33
CA SER A 328 17.65 -3.17 42.81
C SER A 328 17.58 -2.99 44.33
N ILE A 329 16.48 -3.41 44.98
CA ILE A 329 16.35 -3.35 46.44
C ILE A 329 17.19 -4.44 47.11
N GLU A 330 17.12 -5.67 46.61
CA GLU A 330 17.80 -6.83 47.20
C GLU A 330 19.32 -6.82 46.94
N HIS A 331 19.74 -6.23 45.82
CA HIS A 331 21.11 -6.34 45.28
C HIS A 331 21.67 -5.02 44.72
N GLY A 332 21.14 -3.86 45.13
CA GLY A 332 21.45 -2.54 44.54
C GLY A 332 22.94 -2.16 44.48
N ASN A 333 23.78 -2.74 45.33
CA ASN A 333 25.22 -2.47 45.39
C ASN A 333 25.99 -3.23 44.31
N LYS A 334 25.41 -4.27 43.71
CA LYS A 334 26.10 -5.18 42.81
C LYS A 334 26.17 -4.60 41.39
N PRO A 335 27.36 -4.60 40.74
CA PRO A 335 27.50 -4.07 39.39
C PRO A 335 26.91 -5.06 38.37
N VAL A 336 25.78 -4.68 37.77
CA VAL A 336 25.06 -5.48 36.77
C VAL A 336 25.69 -5.25 35.40
N ALA A 337 26.12 -6.33 34.76
CA ALA A 337 26.62 -6.32 33.40
C ALA A 337 25.54 -6.68 32.39
N ILE A 338 24.56 -7.50 32.78
CA ILE A 338 23.62 -8.12 31.85
C ILE A 338 22.24 -8.22 32.47
N PHE A 339 21.22 -7.89 31.69
CA PHE A 339 19.83 -8.25 31.95
C PHE A 339 19.34 -9.19 30.85
N ALA A 340 18.75 -10.32 31.22
CA ALA A 340 18.23 -11.27 30.25
C ALA A 340 16.80 -11.70 30.57
N ILE A 341 16.04 -12.02 29.53
CA ILE A 341 14.77 -12.75 29.66
C ILE A 341 14.96 -14.10 29.00
N GLU A 342 14.77 -15.18 29.74
CA GLU A 342 14.84 -16.57 29.27
C GLU A 342 13.61 -17.32 29.79
N ASP A 343 12.81 -17.89 28.90
CA ASP A 343 11.61 -18.69 29.22
C ASP A 343 10.67 -18.04 30.25
N GLY A 344 10.44 -16.73 30.10
CA GLY A 344 9.59 -15.96 31.03
C GLY A 344 10.26 -15.58 32.35
N ILE A 345 11.55 -15.85 32.51
CA ILE A 345 12.32 -15.52 33.71
C ILE A 345 13.25 -14.34 33.44
N LEU A 346 13.14 -13.31 34.27
CA LEU A 346 14.09 -12.21 34.29
C LEU A 346 15.33 -12.60 35.08
N SER A 347 16.50 -12.47 34.45
CA SER A 347 17.80 -12.87 34.96
C SER A 347 18.80 -11.70 34.92
N PHE A 348 19.71 -11.66 35.89
CA PHE A 348 20.68 -10.58 36.03
C PHE A 348 22.09 -11.15 36.16
N GLY A 349 22.95 -10.85 35.18
CA GLY A 349 24.36 -11.20 35.19
C GLY A 349 25.21 -10.06 35.76
N LEU A 350 26.11 -10.40 36.68
CA LEU A 350 27.02 -9.44 37.31
C LEU A 350 28.32 -9.27 36.53
N LYS A 351 29.08 -8.22 36.87
CA LYS A 351 30.39 -7.96 36.30
C LYS A 351 31.31 -9.18 36.44
N GLY A 352 31.75 -9.73 35.30
CA GLY A 352 32.67 -10.88 35.23
C GLY A 352 31.99 -12.21 34.93
N GLU A 353 30.66 -12.26 34.91
CA GLU A 353 29.90 -13.46 34.52
C GLU A 353 29.76 -13.57 32.99
N ASP A 354 29.71 -14.80 32.48
CA ASP A 354 29.61 -15.08 31.05
C ASP A 354 28.24 -14.65 30.51
N PRO A 355 28.16 -13.77 29.49
CA PRO A 355 26.92 -13.29 28.91
C PRO A 355 26.00 -14.31 28.25
N ASN A 356 26.54 -15.47 27.87
CA ASN A 356 25.80 -16.45 27.09
C ASN A 356 25.48 -17.71 27.89
N ASN A 357 25.70 -17.70 29.21
CA ASN A 357 25.48 -18.86 30.07
C ASN A 357 24.64 -18.50 31.30
N SER A 358 23.31 -18.53 31.11
CA SER A 358 22.33 -18.26 32.16
C SER A 358 22.38 -19.26 33.32
N GLY A 359 22.91 -20.46 33.09
CA GLY A 359 23.17 -21.46 34.14
C GLY A 359 24.12 -20.97 35.23
N SER A 360 24.98 -19.99 34.94
CA SER A 360 25.92 -19.39 35.91
C SER A 360 25.29 -18.30 36.79
N TRP A 361 24.12 -17.75 36.41
CA TRP A 361 23.45 -16.65 37.12
C TRP A 361 22.45 -17.13 38.19
N LYS A 362 22.37 -18.46 38.38
CA LYS A 362 21.28 -19.16 39.08
C LYS A 362 21.01 -18.84 40.54
N TYR A 363 21.82 -17.99 41.17
CA TYR A 363 21.76 -17.75 42.61
C TYR A 363 21.70 -16.28 43.00
N GLN A 364 21.50 -15.36 42.04
CA GLN A 364 21.68 -13.93 42.30
C GLN A 364 20.42 -13.07 42.12
N GLY A 365 19.32 -13.63 41.62
CA GLY A 365 18.03 -12.96 41.54
C GLY A 365 17.27 -13.38 40.29
N PHE A 366 16.19 -14.14 40.48
CA PHE A 366 15.25 -14.46 39.41
C PHE A 366 13.90 -13.85 39.73
N TYR A 367 13.25 -13.32 38.68
CA TYR A 367 11.86 -12.91 38.75
C TYR A 367 11.10 -13.60 37.63
N GLU A 368 10.25 -14.54 38.00
CA GLU A 368 9.34 -15.21 37.08
C GLU A 368 8.23 -14.23 36.69
N LEU A 369 8.04 -14.04 35.38
CA LEU A 369 6.96 -13.22 34.88
C LEU A 369 5.62 -13.92 35.16
N PRO A 370 4.58 -13.21 35.63
CA PRO A 370 3.26 -13.80 35.77
C PRO A 370 2.74 -14.33 34.42
N GLU A 371 2.06 -15.47 34.40
CA GLU A 371 1.43 -16.03 33.19
C GLU A 371 0.53 -15.01 32.46
N GLU A 372 -0.17 -14.16 33.24
CA GLU A 372 -1.01 -13.10 32.68
C GLU A 372 -0.24 -11.98 31.94
N ALA A 373 1.07 -11.88 32.18
CA ALA A 373 1.97 -10.89 31.60
C ALA A 373 2.85 -11.49 30.50
N PHE A 374 3.23 -12.75 30.64
CA PHE A 374 4.01 -13.52 29.68
C PHE A 374 3.50 -14.96 29.65
N ASP A 375 2.84 -15.33 28.57
CA ASP A 375 2.32 -16.67 28.34
C ASP A 375 3.39 -17.51 27.63
N LEU A 376 3.96 -18.48 28.35
CA LEU A 376 5.04 -19.32 27.87
C LEU A 376 4.57 -20.28 26.76
N ASP A 377 3.34 -20.78 26.84
CA ASP A 377 2.78 -21.71 25.86
C ASP A 377 2.58 -21.01 24.49
N VAL A 378 2.12 -19.75 24.52
CA VAL A 378 2.00 -18.89 23.33
C VAL A 378 3.37 -18.53 22.76
N TYR A 379 4.37 -18.33 23.62
CA TYR A 379 5.75 -18.07 23.21
C TYR A 379 6.37 -19.27 22.48
N GLU A 380 6.26 -20.47 23.06
CA GLU A 380 6.78 -21.72 22.48
C GLU A 380 6.08 -22.09 21.17
N ALA A 381 4.81 -21.72 21.01
CA ALA A 381 4.07 -21.85 19.76
C ALA A 381 4.58 -20.93 18.62
N GLY A 382 5.54 -20.04 18.91
CA GLY A 382 6.16 -19.16 17.91
C GLY A 382 5.33 -17.90 17.60
N GLU A 383 4.30 -17.61 18.39
CA GLU A 383 3.45 -16.43 18.20
C GLU A 383 4.08 -15.13 18.70
N ILE A 384 5.24 -15.22 19.36
CA ILE A 384 6.06 -14.07 19.78
C ILE A 384 7.49 -14.20 19.23
N ASN A 385 7.92 -13.19 18.46
CA ASN A 385 9.21 -13.16 17.76
C ASN A 385 10.36 -12.69 18.69
N PRO A 386 11.52 -13.40 18.78
CA PRO A 386 12.68 -12.97 19.57
C PRO A 386 13.29 -11.64 19.14
N ASP A 387 13.28 -11.31 17.85
CA ASP A 387 13.74 -10.01 17.36
C ASP A 387 12.88 -8.88 17.92
N SER A 388 11.57 -9.14 18.08
CA SER A 388 10.63 -8.20 18.71
C SER A 388 10.92 -8.02 20.21
N PHE A 389 11.49 -9.02 20.89
CA PHE A 389 11.87 -8.91 22.30
C PHE A 389 13.14 -8.07 22.54
N ASN A 390 14.14 -8.16 21.66
CA ASN A 390 15.29 -7.26 21.77
C ASN A 390 14.88 -5.80 21.54
N GLN A 391 13.96 -5.54 20.59
CA GLN A 391 13.35 -4.23 20.38
C GLN A 391 12.51 -3.76 21.59
N ILE A 392 11.83 -4.68 22.30
CA ILE A 392 11.15 -4.37 23.56
C ILE A 392 12.15 -3.85 24.61
N LEU A 393 13.27 -4.53 24.78
CA LEU A 393 14.30 -4.13 25.74
C LEU A 393 14.95 -2.80 25.33
N ASP A 394 15.17 -2.56 24.03
CA ASP A 394 15.63 -1.26 23.51
C ASP A 394 14.67 -0.12 23.88
N ASN A 395 13.36 -0.31 23.69
CA ASN A 395 12.35 0.69 24.02
C ASN A 395 12.28 0.97 25.54
N LEU A 396 12.42 -0.06 26.39
CA LEU A 396 12.49 0.11 27.84
C LEU A 396 13.77 0.85 28.26
N ASN A 397 14.89 0.60 27.59
CA ASN A 397 16.15 1.31 27.82
C ASN A 397 16.03 2.80 27.48
N GLN A 398 15.42 3.15 26.34
CA GLN A 398 15.16 4.53 25.95
C GLN A 398 14.26 5.27 26.97
N LYS A 399 13.30 4.56 27.58
CA LYS A 399 12.45 5.09 28.66
C LYS A 399 13.17 5.17 30.02
N GLY A 400 14.44 4.78 30.09
CA GLY A 400 15.24 4.84 31.30
C GLY A 400 14.88 3.82 32.37
N ILE A 401 14.16 2.75 32.02
CA ILE A 401 13.71 1.72 32.98
C ILE A 401 14.90 1.06 33.69
N PHE A 402 15.99 0.80 32.97
CA PHE A 402 17.21 0.20 33.54
C PHE A 402 18.06 1.17 34.38
N ASN A 403 17.69 2.45 34.52
CA ASN A 403 18.46 3.41 35.32
C ASN A 403 18.41 3.12 36.82
N LYS A 404 17.47 2.26 37.26
CA LYS A 404 17.37 1.79 38.64
C LYS A 404 18.46 0.76 39.00
N LEU A 405 19.15 0.19 38.02
CA LEU A 405 20.21 -0.79 38.22
C LEU A 405 21.58 -0.10 38.37
N ASN A 406 22.45 -0.65 39.22
CA ASN A 406 23.86 -0.29 39.27
C ASN A 406 24.60 -0.90 38.07
N LYS A 407 24.46 -0.27 36.89
CA LYS A 407 24.96 -0.78 35.61
C LYS A 407 26.48 -0.61 35.46
N THR A 408 27.15 -1.60 34.88
CA THR A 408 28.51 -1.45 34.38
C THR A 408 28.56 -0.58 33.11
N GLU A 409 29.74 -0.09 32.76
CA GLU A 409 29.97 0.72 31.54
C GLU A 409 29.57 -0.02 30.24
N ASN A 410 29.70 -1.36 30.23
CA ASN A 410 29.35 -2.22 29.10
C ASN A 410 28.05 -3.00 29.34
N PHE A 411 27.09 -2.42 30.05
CA PHE A 411 25.81 -3.07 30.34
C PHE A 411 25.08 -3.48 29.06
N LYS A 412 24.60 -4.72 29.02
CA LYS A 412 23.84 -5.29 27.91
C LYS A 412 22.50 -5.83 28.37
N TYR A 413 21.57 -5.91 27.44
CA TYR A 413 20.33 -6.62 27.63
C TYR A 413 20.04 -7.49 26.40
N LEU A 414 19.48 -8.67 26.61
CA LEU A 414 19.17 -9.59 25.53
C LEU A 414 18.03 -10.54 25.90
N PHE A 415 17.28 -10.94 24.90
CA PHE A 415 16.36 -12.05 25.02
C PHE A 415 17.08 -13.37 24.63
N LEU A 416 17.04 -14.37 25.51
CA LEU A 416 17.66 -15.67 25.29
C LEU A 416 16.56 -16.70 24.95
N ARG A 417 16.75 -17.45 23.87
CA ARG A 417 16.02 -18.72 23.64
C ARG A 417 16.82 -19.82 24.30
N HIS A 418 16.19 -20.69 25.07
CA HIS A 418 16.86 -21.89 25.56
C HIS A 418 17.44 -22.67 24.36
N ILE A 419 18.76 -22.84 24.35
CA ILE A 419 19.44 -23.74 23.43
C ILE A 419 19.49 -25.07 24.17
N HIS A 420 18.66 -26.03 23.75
CA HIS A 420 18.73 -27.40 24.26
C HIS A 420 20.08 -28.06 23.99
#